data_AF-A0A7Y2XZD4-F1
#
_entry.id   AF-A0A7Y2XZD4-F1
#
_cell.length_a   1.000
_cell.length_b   1.000
_cell.length_c   1.000
_cell.angle_alpha   90.00
_cell.angle_beta   90.00
_cell.angle_gamma   90.00
#
_symmetry.space_group_name_H-M   'P 1'
#
loop_
_entity.id
_entity.type
_entity.pdbx_description
1 polymer ?
#
loop_
_entity_poly.entity_id
_entity_poly.type
_entity_poly.pdbx_seq_one_letter_code
_entity_poly.pdbx_strand_id
1 'polypeptide(L)'
;MEIWQTLKSRHAAVAERPILALFEDGMRADDFSVQTQDMRFDYAKTNIDRDTRADLIALLEATGVAEKRDAMFRGEKINETEDRAVLHTALRNLDGGPVKVDGKDVMPGIRVTLRRMRDFAEKVRQSEFTDVVNIGIGGSDLGPAMAVAALAPYHDGPRCHFVSNVDGAHIADTLRGLDAKTTLVIVASKTFTTIETMTNARTARAWMVDHGGDPETQFAALSTAEDKTTAFGINPEQVFGFEDWVGGRYSVWGPIGLSLMIAIGPDGFDAFLRGAQAMDQHFCAADPLENLPVMLALTGVWHNQICDYATRAVLPYDQRLSLLPDYLQQLE
;
A
#
# COMPACT_ATOMS: atom_id res chain seq x y z
N MET A 1 11.63 28.95 -10.02
CA MET A 1 12.23 29.72 -8.91
C MET A 1 11.33 30.86 -8.46
N GLU A 2 10.67 31.56 -9.39
CA GLU A 2 9.72 32.64 -9.09
C GLU A 2 8.49 32.18 -8.28
N ILE A 3 7.80 31.11 -8.69
CA ILE A 3 6.58 30.63 -8.02
C ILE A 3 6.78 30.29 -6.52
N TRP A 4 7.95 29.75 -6.15
CA TRP A 4 8.30 29.46 -4.77
C TRP A 4 8.47 30.72 -3.93
N GLN A 5 9.02 31.79 -4.53
CA GLN A 5 9.13 33.09 -3.85
C GLN A 5 7.77 33.78 -3.73
N THR A 6 6.90 33.64 -4.74
CA THR A 6 5.50 34.08 -4.67
C THR A 6 4.78 33.40 -3.51
N LEU A 7 4.84 32.07 -3.41
CA LEU A 7 4.21 31.32 -2.32
C LEU A 7 4.77 31.70 -0.93
N LYS A 8 6.09 31.90 -0.80
CA LYS A 8 6.69 32.37 0.47
C LYS A 8 6.26 33.78 0.84
N SER A 9 6.15 34.67 -0.15
CA SER A 9 5.67 36.04 0.05
C SER A 9 4.19 36.06 0.43
N ARG A 10 3.36 35.20 -0.19
CA ARG A 10 1.96 34.98 0.19
C ARG A 10 1.86 34.55 1.63
N HIS A 11 2.61 33.52 2.04
CA HIS A 11 2.64 33.05 3.41
C HIS A 11 3.02 34.16 4.39
N ALA A 12 4.09 34.92 4.12
CA ALA A 12 4.51 36.02 4.98
C ALA A 12 3.42 37.11 5.13
N ALA A 13 2.65 37.39 4.07
CA ALA A 13 1.57 38.36 4.10
C ALA A 13 0.34 37.91 4.92
N VAL A 14 0.13 36.59 5.08
CA VAL A 14 -1.04 36.02 5.77
C VAL A 14 -0.68 35.20 7.01
N ALA A 15 0.57 35.22 7.46
CA ALA A 15 1.08 34.39 8.55
C ALA A 15 0.28 34.58 9.85
N GLU A 16 -0.08 35.83 10.17
CA GLU A 16 -0.85 36.20 11.36
C GLU A 16 -2.37 36.13 11.16
N ARG A 17 -2.85 35.77 9.96
CA ARG A 17 -4.30 35.66 9.69
C ARG A 17 -4.89 34.50 10.49
N PRO A 18 -5.89 34.74 11.36
CA PRO A 18 -6.62 33.65 11.98
C PRO A 18 -7.37 32.84 10.92
N ILE A 19 -7.25 31.50 10.95
CA ILE A 19 -7.98 30.62 10.01
C ILE A 19 -9.49 30.89 10.07
N LEU A 20 -10.03 31.23 11.25
CA LEU A 20 -11.45 31.55 11.44
C LEU A 20 -11.93 32.74 10.58
N ALA A 21 -11.07 33.70 10.27
CA ALA A 21 -11.43 34.82 9.40
C ALA A 21 -11.78 34.35 7.97
N LEU A 22 -11.22 33.22 7.51
CA LEU A 22 -11.55 32.65 6.20
C LEU A 22 -12.96 32.05 6.15
N PHE A 23 -13.60 31.80 7.30
CA PHE A 23 -14.97 31.27 7.39
C PHE A 23 -16.03 32.38 7.45
N GLU A 24 -15.64 33.65 7.41
CA GLU A 24 -16.59 34.75 7.16
C GLU A 24 -17.19 34.64 5.75
N ASP A 25 -16.47 34.00 4.81
CA ASP A 25 -17.05 33.43 3.59
C ASP A 25 -17.85 32.17 3.95
N GLY A 26 -19.18 32.28 3.94
CA GLY A 26 -20.09 31.19 4.26
C GLY A 26 -19.95 29.94 3.39
N MET A 27 -19.25 30.04 2.24
CA MET A 27 -19.01 28.92 1.33
C MET A 27 -17.65 28.24 1.53
N ARG A 28 -16.83 28.70 2.48
CA ARG A 28 -15.44 28.24 2.69
C ARG A 28 -15.31 26.72 2.81
N ALA A 29 -16.17 26.07 3.58
CA ALA A 29 -16.10 24.62 3.83
C ALA A 29 -16.38 23.79 2.57
N ASP A 30 -17.28 24.26 1.71
CA ASP A 30 -17.61 23.58 0.47
C ASP A 30 -16.55 23.86 -0.59
N ASP A 31 -16.16 25.14 -0.75
CA ASP A 31 -15.17 25.59 -1.73
C ASP A 31 -13.76 25.01 -1.49
N PHE A 32 -13.40 24.68 -0.24
CA PHE A 32 -12.10 24.12 0.15
C PHE A 32 -12.23 22.66 0.59
N SER A 33 -13.04 21.91 -0.16
CA SER A 33 -13.09 20.47 -0.06
C SER A 33 -13.12 19.82 -1.44
N VAL A 34 -12.60 18.60 -1.52
CA VAL A 34 -12.67 17.75 -2.70
C VAL A 34 -13.36 16.46 -2.31
N GLN A 35 -14.26 15.95 -3.15
CA GLN A 35 -14.96 14.71 -2.90
C GLN A 35 -14.90 13.79 -4.12
N THR A 36 -14.64 12.51 -3.87
CA THR A 36 -14.80 11.44 -4.86
C THR A 36 -15.44 10.25 -4.17
N GLN A 37 -16.51 9.72 -4.76
CA GLN A 37 -17.36 8.72 -4.12
C GLN A 37 -17.75 9.17 -2.69
N ASP A 38 -17.54 8.30 -1.70
CA ASP A 38 -17.82 8.54 -0.28
C ASP A 38 -16.67 9.21 0.47
N MET A 39 -15.55 9.53 -0.21
CA MET A 39 -14.36 10.11 0.41
C MET A 39 -14.31 11.63 0.18
N ARG A 40 -14.35 12.40 1.27
CA ARG A 40 -14.19 13.87 1.27
C ARG A 40 -12.87 14.26 1.93
N PHE A 41 -12.09 15.07 1.22
CA PHE A 41 -10.91 15.77 1.75
C PHE A 41 -11.28 17.23 2.00
N ASP A 42 -11.43 17.62 3.27
CA ASP A 42 -11.65 19.00 3.71
C ASP A 42 -10.31 19.63 4.11
N TYR A 43 -9.88 20.63 3.36
CA TYR A 43 -8.69 21.44 3.64
C TYR A 43 -9.04 22.90 3.94
N ALA A 44 -10.31 23.19 4.26
CA ALA A 44 -10.80 24.52 4.58
C ALA A 44 -10.17 25.09 5.86
N LYS A 45 -9.81 24.21 6.80
CA LYS A 45 -9.16 24.52 8.09
C LYS A 45 -7.65 24.71 7.96
N THR A 46 -7.22 25.38 6.90
CA THR A 46 -5.83 25.76 6.62
C THR A 46 -5.78 27.27 6.32
N ASN A 47 -4.57 27.84 6.30
CA ASN A 47 -4.37 29.25 5.90
C ASN A 47 -4.34 29.44 4.37
N ILE A 48 -4.72 28.44 3.58
CA ILE A 48 -4.72 28.51 2.11
C ILE A 48 -5.99 29.26 1.67
N ASP A 49 -5.87 30.45 1.10
CA ASP A 49 -6.98 31.17 0.44
C ASP A 49 -7.05 30.87 -1.08
N ARG A 50 -7.99 31.48 -1.81
CA ARG A 50 -8.20 31.22 -3.25
C ARG A 50 -6.96 31.55 -4.07
N ASP A 51 -6.31 32.65 -3.71
CA ASP A 51 -5.09 33.17 -4.31
C ASP A 51 -3.91 32.21 -4.10
N THR A 52 -3.70 31.78 -2.86
CA THR A 52 -2.67 30.79 -2.50
C THR A 52 -2.92 29.46 -3.20
N ARG A 53 -4.19 29.02 -3.26
CA ARG A 53 -4.57 27.81 -3.98
C ARG A 53 -4.26 27.92 -5.47
N ALA A 54 -4.55 29.05 -6.10
CA ALA A 54 -4.22 29.28 -7.50
C ALA A 54 -2.71 29.21 -7.74
N ASP A 55 -1.90 29.82 -6.87
CA ASP A 55 -0.43 29.74 -6.96
C ASP A 55 0.11 28.31 -6.75
N LEU A 56 -0.54 27.50 -5.88
CA LEU A 56 -0.21 26.08 -5.69
C LEU A 56 -0.56 25.24 -6.92
N ILE A 57 -1.69 25.51 -7.59
CA ILE A 57 -2.02 24.87 -8.87
C ILE A 57 -1.00 25.27 -9.95
N ALA A 58 -0.63 26.56 -10.03
CA ALA A 58 0.39 27.01 -10.97
C ALA A 58 1.76 26.33 -10.71
N LEU A 59 2.09 26.02 -9.46
CA LEU A 59 3.28 25.21 -9.12
C LEU A 59 3.17 23.77 -9.67
N LEU A 60 2.01 23.13 -9.55
CA LEU A 60 1.75 21.79 -10.09
C LEU A 60 1.98 21.76 -11.61
N GLU A 61 1.41 22.72 -12.32
CA GLU A 61 1.52 22.86 -13.78
C GLU A 61 2.98 23.13 -14.19
N ALA A 62 3.64 24.08 -13.52
CA ALA A 62 5.03 24.46 -13.83
C ALA A 62 6.04 23.33 -13.57
N THR A 63 5.68 22.31 -12.77
CA THR A 63 6.55 21.17 -12.45
C THR A 63 6.26 19.90 -13.26
N GLY A 64 5.26 19.96 -14.15
CA GLY A 64 4.92 18.88 -15.07
C GLY A 64 4.45 17.60 -14.37
N VAL A 65 3.68 17.72 -13.28
CA VAL A 65 3.25 16.56 -12.49
C VAL A 65 2.31 15.66 -13.28
N ALA A 66 1.45 16.22 -14.13
CA ALA A 66 0.53 15.44 -14.96
C ALA A 66 1.30 14.55 -15.96
N GLU A 67 2.33 15.08 -16.61
CA GLU A 67 3.17 14.34 -17.55
C GLU A 67 3.95 13.22 -16.84
N LYS A 68 4.47 13.49 -15.64
CA LYS A 68 5.17 12.49 -14.81
C LYS A 68 4.24 11.39 -14.33
N ARG A 69 3.02 11.74 -13.91
CA ARG A 69 1.97 10.77 -13.59
C ARG A 69 1.70 9.89 -14.82
N ASP A 70 1.45 10.50 -15.98
CA ASP A 70 1.10 9.74 -17.16
C ASP A 70 2.24 8.82 -17.61
N ALA A 71 3.50 9.26 -17.49
CA ALA A 71 4.68 8.43 -17.71
C ALA A 71 4.73 7.23 -16.75
N MET A 72 4.42 7.42 -15.46
CA MET A 72 4.29 6.34 -14.48
C MET A 72 3.25 5.31 -14.94
N PHE A 73 2.05 5.76 -15.27
CA PHE A 73 0.94 4.88 -15.69
C PHE A 73 1.18 4.19 -17.04
N ARG A 74 2.00 4.79 -17.93
CA ARG A 74 2.44 4.16 -19.18
C ARG A 74 3.55 3.12 -19.00
N GLY A 75 4.13 3.00 -17.80
CA GLY A 75 5.22 2.06 -17.52
C GLY A 75 6.59 2.57 -17.94
N GLU A 76 6.76 3.88 -18.08
CA GLU A 76 8.08 4.47 -18.32
C GLU A 76 8.97 4.31 -17.09
N LYS A 77 10.29 4.27 -17.32
CA LYS A 77 11.30 4.06 -16.28
C LYS A 77 11.56 5.35 -15.49
N ILE A 78 10.58 5.75 -14.68
CA ILE A 78 10.65 6.98 -13.89
C ILE A 78 11.49 6.85 -12.61
N ASN A 79 11.87 5.64 -12.20
CA ASN A 79 12.87 5.43 -11.17
C ASN A 79 14.26 5.46 -11.82
N GLU A 80 14.76 6.67 -12.02
CA GLU A 80 15.98 6.95 -12.78
C GLU A 80 17.23 6.28 -12.18
N THR A 81 17.34 6.22 -10.85
CA THR A 81 18.52 5.69 -10.17
C THR A 81 18.65 4.18 -10.29
N GLU A 82 17.54 3.46 -10.46
CA GLU A 82 17.53 2.01 -10.63
C GLU A 82 17.18 1.57 -12.06
N ASP A 83 16.92 2.52 -12.98
CA ASP A 83 16.44 2.27 -14.35
C ASP A 83 15.20 1.35 -14.38
N ARG A 84 14.18 1.67 -13.55
CA ARG A 84 12.97 0.85 -13.40
C ARG A 84 11.67 1.61 -13.63
N ALA A 85 10.68 0.90 -14.15
CA ALA A 85 9.30 1.35 -14.12
C ALA A 85 8.75 1.38 -12.68
N VAL A 86 7.65 2.12 -12.47
CA VAL A 86 6.92 2.17 -11.19
C VAL A 86 5.44 1.93 -11.48
N LEU A 87 4.96 0.72 -11.23
CA LEU A 87 3.67 0.26 -11.77
C LEU A 87 2.78 -0.48 -10.78
N HIS A 88 2.86 -0.15 -9.49
CA HIS A 88 1.97 -0.72 -8.48
C HIS A 88 0.47 -0.55 -8.80
N THR A 89 0.10 0.44 -9.61
CA THR A 89 -1.25 0.65 -10.16
C THR A 89 -1.71 -0.48 -11.09
N ALA A 90 -0.79 -1.12 -11.82
CA ALA A 90 -1.10 -2.25 -12.70
C ALA A 90 -1.64 -3.47 -11.95
N LEU A 91 -1.25 -3.65 -10.68
CA LEU A 91 -1.71 -4.77 -9.83
C LEU A 91 -3.22 -4.71 -9.54
N ARG A 92 -3.80 -3.51 -9.63
CA ARG A 92 -5.22 -3.23 -9.38
C ARG A 92 -5.96 -2.75 -10.64
N ASN A 93 -5.35 -2.88 -11.82
CA ASN A 93 -5.96 -2.55 -13.10
C ASN A 93 -6.88 -3.70 -13.57
N LEU A 94 -8.00 -3.93 -12.88
CA LEU A 94 -8.83 -5.13 -13.06
C LEU A 94 -9.58 -5.15 -14.40
N ASP A 95 -10.08 -4.02 -14.87
CA ASP A 95 -10.87 -3.91 -16.10
C ASP A 95 -10.31 -2.88 -17.09
N GLY A 96 -9.15 -2.28 -16.80
CA GLY A 96 -8.48 -1.42 -17.77
C GLY A 96 -7.68 -2.19 -18.82
N GLY A 97 -7.12 -1.39 -19.73
CA GLY A 97 -6.39 -1.87 -20.91
C GLY A 97 -5.00 -2.42 -20.62
N PRO A 98 -4.25 -2.75 -21.68
CA PRO A 98 -2.88 -3.23 -21.58
C PRO A 98 -1.95 -2.18 -20.95
N VAL A 99 -1.00 -2.63 -20.15
CA VAL A 99 0.05 -1.80 -19.54
C VAL A 99 1.38 -2.35 -20.00
N LYS A 100 2.22 -1.51 -20.62
CA LYS A 100 3.45 -1.98 -21.26
C LYS A 100 4.69 -1.59 -20.46
N VAL A 101 5.60 -2.54 -20.30
CA VAL A 101 6.98 -2.30 -19.83
C VAL A 101 7.91 -2.85 -20.89
N ASP A 102 8.85 -2.02 -21.36
CA ASP A 102 9.78 -2.37 -22.45
C ASP A 102 9.06 -2.99 -23.68
N GLY A 103 7.88 -2.43 -24.00
CA GLY A 103 7.06 -2.86 -25.14
C GLY A 103 6.19 -4.10 -24.91
N LYS A 104 6.32 -4.79 -23.78
CA LYS A 104 5.57 -6.00 -23.43
C LYS A 104 4.39 -5.68 -22.50
N ASP A 105 3.21 -6.17 -22.82
CA ASP A 105 2.04 -6.08 -21.93
C ASP A 105 2.23 -6.99 -20.69
N VAL A 106 2.16 -6.39 -19.50
CA VAL A 106 2.36 -7.09 -18.21
C VAL A 106 1.05 -7.59 -17.59
N MET A 107 -0.10 -7.09 -18.06
CA MET A 107 -1.41 -7.40 -17.48
C MET A 107 -1.77 -8.90 -17.50
N PRO A 108 -1.45 -9.68 -18.56
CA PRO A 108 -1.75 -11.12 -18.56
C PRO A 108 -1.08 -11.87 -17.40
N GLY A 109 0.19 -11.56 -17.10
CA GLY A 109 0.95 -12.20 -16.01
C GLY A 109 0.39 -11.84 -14.62
N ILE A 110 0.02 -10.57 -14.43
CA ILE A 110 -0.64 -10.09 -13.21
C ILE A 110 -1.96 -10.84 -13.00
N ARG A 111 -2.79 -10.96 -14.04
CA ARG A 111 -4.08 -11.65 -13.97
C ARG A 111 -3.94 -13.15 -13.71
N VAL A 112 -2.92 -13.80 -14.27
CA VAL A 112 -2.61 -15.21 -13.96
C VAL A 112 -2.26 -15.37 -12.49
N THR A 113 -1.39 -14.51 -11.96
CA THR A 113 -0.99 -14.55 -10.56
C THR A 113 -2.17 -14.28 -9.63
N LEU A 114 -2.99 -13.27 -9.94
CA LEU A 114 -4.20 -12.95 -9.18
C LEU A 114 -5.17 -14.14 -9.16
N ARG A 115 -5.40 -14.83 -10.28
CA ARG A 115 -6.23 -16.05 -10.31
C ARG A 115 -5.66 -17.16 -9.42
N ARG A 116 -4.35 -17.45 -9.53
CA ARG A 116 -3.69 -18.44 -8.66
C ARG A 116 -3.83 -18.09 -7.18
N MET A 117 -3.73 -16.81 -6.83
CA MET A 117 -3.94 -16.35 -5.46
C MET A 117 -5.37 -16.61 -4.99
N ARG A 118 -6.38 -16.33 -5.82
CA ARG A 118 -7.79 -16.61 -5.49
C ARG A 118 -8.02 -18.10 -5.25
N ASP A 119 -7.57 -18.94 -6.18
CA ASP A 119 -7.70 -20.40 -6.07
C ASP A 119 -7.02 -20.92 -4.79
N PHE A 120 -5.84 -20.39 -4.45
CA PHE A 120 -5.13 -20.77 -3.23
C PHE A 120 -5.84 -20.27 -1.97
N ALA A 121 -6.31 -19.02 -1.95
CA ALA A 121 -7.02 -18.45 -0.82
C ALA A 121 -8.33 -19.20 -0.54
N GLU A 122 -9.10 -19.59 -1.56
CA GLU A 122 -10.29 -20.41 -1.41
C GLU A 122 -9.95 -21.79 -0.82
N LYS A 123 -8.92 -22.46 -1.34
CA LYS A 123 -8.47 -23.75 -0.80
C LYS A 123 -8.08 -23.64 0.68
N VAL A 124 -7.34 -22.60 1.06
CA VAL A 124 -6.96 -22.36 2.46
C VAL A 124 -8.18 -22.11 3.33
N ARG A 125 -9.13 -21.28 2.88
CA ARG A 125 -10.36 -20.96 3.63
C ARG A 125 -11.33 -22.14 3.77
N GLN A 126 -11.27 -23.11 2.86
CA GLN A 126 -12.07 -24.35 2.91
C GLN A 126 -11.36 -25.50 3.64
N SER A 127 -10.12 -25.30 4.07
CA SER A 127 -9.33 -26.30 4.79
C SER A 127 -9.50 -26.17 6.31
N GLU A 128 -8.80 -27.03 7.05
CA GLU A 128 -8.74 -27.01 8.52
C GLU A 128 -7.82 -25.92 9.08
N PHE A 129 -7.21 -25.07 8.23
CA PHE A 129 -6.34 -24.00 8.73
C PHE A 129 -7.13 -23.00 9.59
N THR A 130 -6.68 -22.82 10.83
CA THR A 130 -7.24 -21.85 11.78
C THR A 130 -6.43 -20.56 11.83
N ASP A 131 -5.16 -20.63 11.43
CA ASP A 131 -4.19 -19.56 11.57
C ASP A 131 -3.28 -19.43 10.34
N VAL A 132 -2.91 -18.20 10.00
CA VAL A 132 -1.97 -17.83 8.94
C VAL A 132 -0.90 -16.92 9.54
N VAL A 133 0.36 -17.33 9.48
CA VAL A 133 1.50 -16.52 9.94
C VAL A 133 2.21 -15.94 8.72
N ASN A 134 2.08 -14.62 8.52
CA ASN A 134 2.82 -13.88 7.50
C ASN A 134 4.18 -13.44 8.08
N ILE A 135 5.26 -13.90 7.47
CA ILE A 135 6.63 -13.55 7.85
C ILE A 135 7.22 -12.64 6.78
N GLY A 136 7.45 -11.39 7.11
CA GLY A 136 7.97 -10.37 6.19
C GLY A 136 8.39 -9.14 6.97
N ILE A 137 9.16 -8.23 6.38
CA ILE A 137 9.54 -6.97 7.05
C ILE A 137 9.27 -5.77 6.16
N GLY A 138 8.94 -4.64 6.77
CA GLY A 138 8.66 -3.39 6.07
C GLY A 138 7.46 -3.54 5.13
N GLY A 139 7.66 -3.35 3.83
CA GLY A 139 6.57 -3.39 2.86
C GLY A 139 5.90 -4.75 2.72
N SER A 140 6.60 -5.83 3.10
CA SER A 140 6.07 -7.20 3.13
C SER A 140 5.29 -7.53 4.40
N ASP A 141 5.09 -6.55 5.29
CA ASP A 141 4.45 -6.70 6.60
C ASP A 141 3.43 -5.59 6.87
N LEU A 142 3.86 -4.32 6.85
CA LEU A 142 3.07 -3.17 7.25
C LEU A 142 1.76 -3.03 6.46
N GLY A 143 1.81 -3.21 5.14
CA GLY A 143 0.62 -3.15 4.29
C GLY A 143 -0.41 -4.24 4.63
N PRO A 144 -0.02 -5.53 4.57
CA PRO A 144 -0.90 -6.63 4.97
C PRO A 144 -1.44 -6.52 6.41
N ALA A 145 -0.58 -6.21 7.39
CA ALA A 145 -0.99 -6.06 8.78
C ALA A 145 -2.02 -4.94 8.97
N MET A 146 -1.76 -3.78 8.36
CA MET A 146 -2.68 -2.65 8.38
C MET A 146 -4.02 -2.99 7.72
N ALA A 147 -4.00 -3.62 6.54
CA ALA A 147 -5.21 -3.89 5.79
C ALA A 147 -6.09 -4.95 6.48
N VAL A 148 -5.50 -6.00 7.05
CA VAL A 148 -6.26 -7.01 7.83
C VAL A 148 -6.88 -6.37 9.08
N ALA A 149 -6.14 -5.54 9.81
CA ALA A 149 -6.70 -4.84 10.96
C ALA A 149 -7.85 -3.89 10.57
N ALA A 150 -7.67 -3.11 9.51
CA ALA A 150 -8.66 -2.16 8.99
C ALA A 150 -9.96 -2.85 8.55
N LEU A 151 -9.84 -4.00 7.90
CA LEU A 151 -10.95 -4.74 7.30
C LEU A 151 -11.48 -5.88 8.18
N ALA A 152 -11.18 -5.87 9.47
CA ALA A 152 -11.67 -6.85 10.45
C ALA A 152 -13.20 -7.14 10.40
N PRO A 153 -14.11 -6.18 10.08
CA PRO A 153 -15.53 -6.47 9.93
C PRO A 153 -15.88 -7.43 8.78
N TYR A 154 -14.98 -7.58 7.81
CA TYR A 154 -15.11 -8.46 6.65
C TYR A 154 -14.25 -9.73 6.79
N HIS A 155 -13.59 -9.92 7.94
CA HIS A 155 -12.72 -11.08 8.19
C HIS A 155 -13.55 -12.28 8.64
N ASP A 156 -13.58 -13.30 7.80
CA ASP A 156 -14.27 -14.57 8.03
C ASP A 156 -13.40 -15.81 7.72
N GLY A 157 -12.15 -15.61 7.29
CA GLY A 157 -11.14 -16.66 7.10
C GLY A 157 -10.29 -16.95 8.36
N PRO A 158 -9.21 -17.74 8.20
CA PRO A 158 -8.25 -18.02 9.28
C PRO A 158 -7.67 -16.75 9.92
N ARG A 159 -7.30 -16.81 11.19
CA ARG A 159 -6.70 -15.67 11.90
C ARG A 159 -5.32 -15.36 11.33
N CYS A 160 -5.02 -14.09 11.03
CA CYS A 160 -3.72 -13.70 10.51
C CYS A 160 -2.83 -13.12 11.60
N HIS A 161 -1.57 -13.57 11.61
CA HIS A 161 -0.50 -13.11 12.50
C HIS A 161 0.64 -12.58 11.65
N PHE A 162 1.35 -11.55 12.12
CA PHE A 162 2.36 -10.84 11.35
C PHE A 162 3.67 -10.81 12.12
N VAL A 163 4.72 -11.43 11.55
CA VAL A 163 6.03 -11.56 12.19
C VAL A 163 7.10 -10.89 11.33
N SER A 164 7.65 -9.80 11.84
CA SER A 164 8.61 -8.96 11.12
C SER A 164 9.95 -8.78 11.79
N ASN A 165 9.93 -8.43 13.08
CA ASN A 165 11.16 -8.24 13.86
C ASN A 165 11.99 -9.54 13.94
N VAL A 166 13.31 -9.42 13.83
CA VAL A 166 14.26 -10.53 14.00
C VAL A 166 14.47 -10.92 15.46
N ASP A 167 14.06 -10.07 16.39
CA ASP A 167 13.98 -10.42 17.81
C ASP A 167 13.13 -11.69 17.98
N GLY A 168 13.75 -12.73 18.55
CA GLY A 168 13.15 -14.04 18.72
C GLY A 168 11.88 -14.03 19.59
N ALA A 169 11.69 -12.99 20.42
CA ALA A 169 10.45 -12.81 21.16
C ALA A 169 9.23 -12.75 20.24
N HIS A 170 9.34 -12.09 19.09
CA HIS A 170 8.21 -11.86 18.19
C HIS A 170 7.66 -13.18 17.61
N ILE A 171 8.55 -14.02 17.06
CA ILE A 171 8.15 -15.32 16.52
C ILE A 171 7.77 -16.29 17.65
N ALA A 172 8.49 -16.29 18.76
CA ALA A 172 8.22 -17.21 19.87
C ALA A 172 6.87 -16.94 20.54
N ASP A 173 6.53 -15.67 20.79
CA ASP A 173 5.23 -15.30 21.38
C ASP A 173 4.07 -15.54 20.41
N THR A 174 4.27 -15.25 19.11
CA THR A 174 3.28 -15.55 18.07
C THR A 174 2.96 -17.05 18.00
N LEU A 175 3.98 -17.91 17.91
CA LEU A 175 3.78 -19.35 17.72
C LEU A 175 3.30 -20.08 18.98
N ARG A 176 3.52 -19.53 20.18
CA ARG A 176 3.21 -20.19 21.47
C ARG A 176 1.75 -20.65 21.60
N GLY A 177 0.82 -19.92 20.98
CA GLY A 177 -0.62 -20.19 21.07
C GLY A 177 -1.21 -20.95 19.88
N LEU A 178 -0.40 -21.33 18.89
CA LEU A 178 -0.88 -21.89 17.62
C LEU A 178 -0.71 -23.42 17.59
N ASP A 179 -1.55 -24.08 16.80
CA ASP A 179 -1.40 -25.51 16.47
C ASP A 179 -0.67 -25.64 15.13
N ALA A 180 0.49 -26.30 15.14
CA ALA A 180 1.30 -26.51 13.95
C ALA A 180 0.59 -27.28 12.85
N LYS A 181 -0.43 -28.09 13.14
CA LYS A 181 -1.20 -28.86 12.15
C LYS A 181 -2.25 -28.04 11.42
N THR A 182 -2.67 -26.91 12.01
CA THR A 182 -3.71 -26.03 11.46
C THR A 182 -3.20 -24.62 11.19
N THR A 183 -1.89 -24.45 11.05
CA THR A 183 -1.24 -23.16 10.75
C THR A 183 -0.61 -23.15 9.37
N LEU A 184 -0.98 -22.19 8.52
CA LEU A 184 -0.26 -21.88 7.28
C LEU A 184 0.82 -20.82 7.55
N VAL A 185 2.02 -20.98 6.99
CA VAL A 185 3.07 -19.96 7.03
C VAL A 185 3.25 -19.36 5.63
N ILE A 186 3.25 -18.03 5.54
CA ILE A 186 3.52 -17.30 4.30
C ILE A 186 4.84 -16.55 4.48
N VAL A 187 5.84 -16.86 3.64
CA VAL A 187 7.15 -16.19 3.66
C VAL A 187 7.20 -15.12 2.59
N ALA A 188 7.16 -13.86 3.00
CA ALA A 188 7.11 -12.69 2.14
C ALA A 188 8.49 -12.00 2.04
N SER A 189 9.23 -12.26 0.97
CA SER A 189 10.52 -11.62 0.69
C SER A 189 10.84 -11.65 -0.80
N LYS A 190 11.00 -10.47 -1.41
CA LYS A 190 11.34 -10.33 -2.85
C LYS A 190 12.59 -11.14 -3.22
N THR A 191 13.67 -10.98 -2.45
CA THR A 191 14.96 -11.62 -2.74
C THR A 191 15.12 -13.00 -2.10
N PHE A 192 14.23 -13.33 -1.15
CA PHE A 192 14.27 -14.54 -0.32
C PHE A 192 15.60 -14.70 0.44
N THR A 193 16.23 -13.57 0.79
CA THR A 193 17.52 -13.53 1.49
C THR A 193 17.56 -12.55 2.66
N THR A 194 16.47 -11.78 2.88
CA THR A 194 16.35 -10.83 3.98
C THR A 194 16.60 -11.54 5.32
N ILE A 195 17.57 -11.07 6.11
CA ILE A 195 18.08 -11.83 7.25
C ILE A 195 17.02 -12.01 8.34
N GLU A 196 16.20 -10.99 8.57
CA GLU A 196 15.09 -11.00 9.53
C GLU A 196 14.04 -12.02 9.09
N THR A 197 13.57 -11.92 7.85
CA THR A 197 12.56 -12.82 7.28
C THR A 197 13.04 -14.27 7.26
N MET A 198 14.26 -14.53 6.78
CA MET A 198 14.76 -15.90 6.63
C MET A 198 15.13 -16.55 7.97
N THR A 199 15.54 -15.75 8.96
CA THR A 199 15.70 -16.25 10.34
C THR A 199 14.35 -16.71 10.89
N ASN A 200 13.31 -15.87 10.81
CA ASN A 200 11.97 -16.22 11.28
C ASN A 200 11.35 -17.38 10.50
N ALA A 201 11.52 -17.44 9.17
CA ALA A 201 11.01 -18.54 8.35
C ALA A 201 11.63 -19.89 8.74
N ARG A 202 12.94 -19.93 9.00
CA ARG A 202 13.62 -21.15 9.48
C ARG A 202 13.14 -21.56 10.87
N THR A 203 12.93 -20.59 11.77
CA THR A 203 12.37 -20.84 13.11
C THR A 203 10.96 -21.41 13.03
N ALA A 204 10.08 -20.82 12.22
CA ALA A 204 8.72 -21.31 12.01
C ALA A 204 8.72 -22.72 11.39
N ARG A 205 9.61 -22.99 10.44
CA ARG A 205 9.75 -24.31 9.82
C ARG A 205 10.19 -25.37 10.83
N ALA A 206 11.18 -25.06 11.66
CA ALA A 206 11.64 -25.97 12.73
C ALA A 206 10.52 -26.23 13.74
N TRP A 207 9.86 -25.18 14.23
CA TRP A 207 8.71 -25.28 15.12
C TRP A 207 7.61 -26.18 14.53
N MET A 208 7.27 -26.00 13.26
CA MET A 208 6.22 -26.78 12.61
C MET A 208 6.55 -28.28 12.58
N VAL A 209 7.80 -28.64 12.23
CA VAL A 209 8.27 -30.04 12.25
C VAL A 209 8.20 -30.62 13.67
N ASP A 210 8.73 -29.88 14.66
CA ASP A 210 8.82 -30.34 16.05
C ASP A 210 7.43 -30.56 16.69
N HIS A 211 6.39 -29.90 16.16
CA HIS A 211 5.01 -29.98 16.68
C HIS A 211 4.08 -30.79 15.76
N GLY A 212 4.62 -31.52 14.79
CA GLY A 212 3.89 -32.50 13.97
C GLY A 212 3.03 -31.90 12.86
N GLY A 213 3.35 -30.69 12.40
CA GLY A 213 2.87 -30.14 11.13
C GLY A 213 3.71 -30.62 9.94
N ASP A 214 3.31 -30.19 8.75
CA ASP A 214 3.90 -30.57 7.47
C ASP A 214 4.32 -29.32 6.67
N PRO A 215 5.61 -28.93 6.74
CA PRO A 215 6.11 -27.78 6.01
C PRO A 215 5.98 -27.84 4.48
N GLU A 216 5.79 -29.02 3.88
CA GLU A 216 5.66 -29.14 2.42
C GLU A 216 4.31 -28.61 1.92
N THR A 217 3.27 -28.73 2.75
CA THR A 217 1.91 -28.30 2.41
C THR A 217 1.48 -27.02 3.12
N GLN A 218 2.18 -26.65 4.20
CA GLN A 218 1.84 -25.53 5.08
C GLN A 218 2.76 -24.31 4.93
N PHE A 219 3.54 -24.22 3.85
CA PHE A 219 4.36 -23.04 3.53
C PHE A 219 4.07 -22.51 2.13
N ALA A 220 3.76 -21.21 2.02
CA ALA A 220 3.72 -20.48 0.76
C ALA A 220 4.79 -19.39 0.72
N ALA A 221 5.18 -18.93 -0.49
CA ALA A 221 6.14 -17.84 -0.66
C ALA A 221 5.63 -16.72 -1.56
N LEU A 222 5.96 -15.48 -1.19
CA LEU A 222 5.73 -14.28 -1.99
C LEU A 222 7.10 -13.75 -2.41
N SER A 223 7.59 -14.19 -3.57
CA SER A 223 8.97 -13.97 -3.99
C SER A 223 9.19 -14.14 -5.49
N THR A 224 10.21 -13.48 -6.03
CA THR A 224 10.72 -13.71 -7.39
C THR A 224 11.90 -14.69 -7.45
N ALA A 225 12.38 -15.17 -6.31
CA ALA A 225 13.57 -16.01 -6.23
C ALA A 225 13.22 -17.50 -6.21
N GLU A 226 12.67 -18.02 -7.31
CA GLU A 226 12.15 -19.38 -7.44
C GLU A 226 13.16 -20.46 -7.02
N ASP A 227 14.43 -20.31 -7.38
CA ASP A 227 15.50 -21.24 -6.98
C ASP A 227 15.65 -21.33 -5.46
N LYS A 228 15.52 -20.18 -4.77
CA LYS A 228 15.69 -20.10 -3.30
C LYS A 228 14.45 -20.60 -2.57
N THR A 229 13.25 -20.33 -3.08
CA THR A 229 12.01 -20.88 -2.51
C THR A 229 11.98 -22.40 -2.66
N THR A 230 12.40 -22.91 -3.82
CA THR A 230 12.53 -24.35 -4.08
C THR A 230 13.58 -24.99 -3.16
N ALA A 231 14.75 -24.37 -3.01
CA ALA A 231 15.80 -24.85 -2.11
C ALA A 231 15.37 -24.83 -0.62
N PHE A 232 14.44 -23.97 -0.23
CA PHE A 232 13.83 -23.96 1.10
C PHE A 232 12.78 -25.07 1.30
N GLY A 233 12.33 -25.69 0.21
CA GLY A 233 11.35 -26.78 0.21
C GLY A 233 9.90 -26.31 0.05
N ILE A 234 9.67 -25.11 -0.49
CA ILE A 234 8.31 -24.62 -0.75
C ILE A 234 7.84 -25.16 -2.09
N ASN A 235 6.63 -25.72 -2.13
CA ASN A 235 6.01 -26.21 -3.36
C ASN A 235 5.95 -25.06 -4.40
N PRO A 236 6.51 -25.22 -5.62
CA PRO A 236 6.48 -24.20 -6.66
C PRO A 236 5.08 -23.68 -6.99
N GLU A 237 4.03 -24.51 -6.85
CA GLU A 237 2.64 -24.09 -7.05
C GLU A 237 2.16 -23.08 -6.00
N GLN A 238 2.80 -23.05 -4.83
CA GLN A 238 2.55 -22.14 -3.70
C GLN A 238 3.56 -20.97 -3.65
N VAL A 239 4.29 -20.74 -4.75
CA VAL A 239 5.14 -19.57 -4.94
C VAL A 239 4.44 -18.54 -5.83
N PHE A 240 4.28 -17.33 -5.32
CA PHE A 240 3.62 -16.20 -5.99
C PHE A 240 4.64 -15.09 -6.24
N GLY A 241 5.09 -14.98 -7.49
CA GLY A 241 6.03 -13.94 -7.93
C GLY A 241 5.35 -12.61 -8.25
N PHE A 242 6.14 -11.54 -8.19
CA PHE A 242 5.72 -10.18 -8.55
C PHE A 242 6.87 -9.42 -9.21
N GLU A 243 6.55 -8.52 -10.13
CA GLU A 243 7.58 -7.86 -10.94
C GLU A 243 8.47 -6.88 -10.15
N ASP A 244 9.63 -6.56 -10.72
CA ASP A 244 10.63 -5.74 -10.05
C ASP A 244 10.21 -4.27 -9.87
N TRP A 245 9.32 -3.76 -10.73
CA TRP A 245 8.67 -2.45 -10.67
C TRP A 245 7.64 -2.30 -9.54
N VAL A 246 7.36 -3.37 -8.79
CA VAL A 246 6.59 -3.29 -7.54
C VAL A 246 7.55 -2.94 -6.40
N GLY A 247 7.49 -1.68 -5.98
CA GLY A 247 8.20 -1.22 -4.78
C GLY A 247 7.59 -1.82 -3.51
N GLY A 248 8.44 -2.19 -2.54
CA GLY A 248 7.99 -2.89 -1.32
C GLY A 248 6.87 -2.16 -0.57
N ARG A 249 7.02 -0.85 -0.33
CA ARG A 249 6.01 0.00 0.33
C ARG A 249 4.71 0.20 -0.48
N TYR A 250 4.69 -0.23 -1.74
CA TYR A 250 3.55 -0.19 -2.65
C TYR A 250 3.01 -1.58 -3.01
N SER A 251 3.37 -2.64 -2.27
CA SER A 251 3.21 -4.03 -2.74
C SER A 251 1.92 -4.75 -2.30
N VAL A 252 1.16 -4.19 -1.36
CA VAL A 252 -0.04 -4.83 -0.75
C VAL A 252 -1.13 -5.23 -1.75
N TRP A 253 -1.15 -4.62 -2.94
CA TRP A 253 -2.16 -4.83 -3.98
C TRP A 253 -2.00 -6.15 -4.77
N GLY A 254 -0.86 -6.81 -4.64
CA GLY A 254 -0.53 -8.03 -5.38
C GLY A 254 -0.25 -9.21 -4.46
N PRO A 255 0.71 -10.10 -4.79
CA PRO A 255 1.06 -11.26 -3.98
C PRO A 255 1.27 -10.97 -2.50
N ILE A 256 1.91 -9.84 -2.15
CA ILE A 256 2.14 -9.45 -0.75
C ILE A 256 0.82 -9.34 0.04
N GLY A 257 -0.31 -9.01 -0.60
CA GLY A 257 -1.64 -9.00 0.01
C GLY A 257 -2.31 -10.36 0.15
N LEU A 258 -1.64 -11.49 -0.10
CA LEU A 258 -2.26 -12.83 -0.06
C LEU A 258 -2.88 -13.15 1.31
N SER A 259 -2.22 -12.76 2.42
CA SER A 259 -2.78 -12.93 3.77
C SER A 259 -4.09 -12.16 3.95
N LEU A 260 -4.21 -10.95 3.39
CA LEU A 260 -5.48 -10.22 3.36
C LEU A 260 -6.54 -10.97 2.56
N MET A 261 -6.21 -11.45 1.36
CA MET A 261 -7.15 -12.21 0.53
C MET A 261 -7.65 -13.48 1.24
N ILE A 262 -6.79 -14.16 1.99
CA ILE A 262 -7.20 -15.30 2.82
C ILE A 262 -8.14 -14.85 3.94
N ALA A 263 -7.86 -13.72 4.60
CA ALA A 263 -8.67 -13.19 5.69
C ALA A 263 -10.10 -12.80 5.27
N ILE A 264 -10.25 -12.05 4.17
CA ILE A 264 -11.54 -11.46 3.75
C ILE A 264 -12.17 -12.12 2.51
N GLY A 265 -11.50 -13.15 1.97
CA GLY A 265 -11.92 -13.86 0.77
C GLY A 265 -11.56 -13.15 -0.55
N PRO A 266 -11.59 -13.89 -1.68
CA PRO A 266 -11.33 -13.33 -3.01
C PRO A 266 -12.22 -12.14 -3.38
N ASP A 267 -13.52 -12.21 -3.09
CA ASP A 267 -14.47 -11.14 -3.43
C ASP A 267 -14.19 -9.86 -2.62
N GLY A 268 -13.86 -10.00 -1.34
CA GLY A 268 -13.43 -8.89 -0.49
C GLY A 268 -12.14 -8.25 -0.99
N PHE A 269 -11.17 -9.07 -1.41
CA PHE A 269 -9.92 -8.57 -1.99
C PHE A 269 -10.15 -7.88 -3.34
N ASP A 270 -11.04 -8.41 -4.19
CA ASP A 270 -11.41 -7.76 -5.45
C ASP A 270 -12.07 -6.39 -5.21
N ALA A 271 -12.94 -6.27 -4.21
CA ALA A 271 -13.52 -4.99 -3.81
C ALA A 271 -12.44 -4.01 -3.31
N PHE A 272 -11.46 -4.50 -2.53
CA PHE A 272 -10.30 -3.71 -2.09
C PHE A 272 -9.48 -3.18 -3.27
N LEU A 273 -9.19 -4.02 -4.26
CA LEU A 273 -8.49 -3.61 -5.49
C LEU A 273 -9.32 -2.60 -6.30
N ARG A 274 -10.63 -2.78 -6.41
CA ARG A 274 -11.53 -1.85 -7.12
C ARG A 274 -11.56 -0.47 -6.50
N GLY A 275 -11.56 -0.37 -5.16
CA GLY A 275 -11.48 0.92 -4.48
C GLY A 275 -10.19 1.68 -4.84
N ALA A 276 -9.06 0.98 -4.86
CA ALA A 276 -7.78 1.58 -5.23
C ALA A 276 -7.71 1.91 -6.74
N GLN A 277 -8.30 1.08 -7.62
CA GLN A 277 -8.41 1.37 -9.05
C GLN A 277 -9.27 2.63 -9.31
N ALA A 278 -10.37 2.80 -8.57
CA ALA A 278 -11.21 3.98 -8.70
C ALA A 278 -10.45 5.26 -8.32
N MET A 279 -9.63 5.22 -7.27
CA MET A 279 -8.77 6.35 -6.90
C MET A 279 -7.65 6.61 -7.92
N ASP A 280 -7.08 5.57 -8.54
CA ASP A 280 -6.12 5.73 -9.64
C ASP A 280 -6.77 6.42 -10.85
N GLN A 281 -7.99 6.01 -11.21
CA GLN A 281 -8.77 6.62 -12.29
C GLN A 281 -9.10 8.08 -11.96
N HIS A 282 -9.51 8.37 -10.72
CA HIS A 282 -9.72 9.74 -10.22
C HIS A 282 -8.45 10.58 -10.36
N PHE A 283 -7.32 10.07 -9.91
CA PHE A 283 -6.04 10.77 -9.97
C PHE A 283 -5.61 11.10 -11.40
N CYS A 284 -5.93 10.23 -12.37
CA CYS A 284 -5.63 10.45 -13.79
C CYS A 284 -6.61 11.41 -14.47
N ALA A 285 -7.91 11.32 -14.17
CA ALA A 285 -8.95 11.98 -14.95
C ALA A 285 -9.41 13.32 -14.39
N ALA A 286 -9.38 13.52 -13.06
CA ALA A 286 -9.93 14.72 -12.43
C ALA A 286 -9.07 15.96 -12.69
N ASP A 287 -9.73 17.09 -12.92
CA ASP A 287 -9.10 18.41 -12.99
C ASP A 287 -8.38 18.72 -11.66
N PRO A 288 -7.26 19.48 -11.67
CA PRO A 288 -6.43 19.66 -10.48
C PRO A 288 -7.17 20.11 -9.21
N LEU A 289 -8.17 21.00 -9.34
CA LEU A 289 -8.97 21.49 -8.20
C LEU A 289 -9.94 20.45 -7.64
N GLU A 290 -10.31 19.44 -8.42
CA GLU A 290 -11.21 18.35 -8.06
C GLU A 290 -10.43 17.04 -7.78
N ASN A 291 -9.11 17.07 -7.91
CA ASN A 291 -8.26 15.91 -7.80
C ASN A 291 -7.78 15.73 -6.35
N LEU A 292 -8.29 14.70 -5.67
CA LEU A 292 -8.15 14.54 -4.23
C LEU A 292 -6.67 14.30 -3.84
N PRO A 293 -5.94 13.35 -4.47
CA PRO A 293 -4.51 13.19 -4.22
C PRO A 293 -3.68 14.45 -4.50
N VAL A 294 -3.99 15.19 -5.57
CA VAL A 294 -3.30 16.44 -5.92
C VAL A 294 -3.50 17.50 -4.83
N MET A 295 -4.75 17.72 -4.42
CA MET A 295 -5.04 18.72 -3.39
C MET A 295 -4.47 18.35 -2.02
N LEU A 296 -4.44 17.05 -1.68
CA LEU A 296 -3.75 16.55 -0.49
C LEU A 296 -2.24 16.83 -0.56
N ALA A 297 -1.60 16.53 -1.69
CA ALA A 297 -0.18 16.76 -1.89
C ALA A 297 0.18 18.25 -1.83
N LEU A 298 -0.58 19.12 -2.51
CA LEU A 298 -0.35 20.57 -2.49
C LEU A 298 -0.55 21.18 -1.10
N THR A 299 -1.52 20.67 -0.32
CA THR A 299 -1.70 21.07 1.08
C THR A 299 -0.49 20.65 1.93
N GLY A 300 0.09 19.48 1.66
CA GLY A 300 1.34 19.04 2.28
C GLY A 300 2.53 19.92 1.91
N VAL A 301 2.70 20.24 0.61
CA VAL A 301 3.77 21.12 0.10
C VAL A 301 3.67 22.51 0.72
N TRP A 302 2.46 23.07 0.81
CA TRP A 302 2.24 24.35 1.47
C TRP A 302 2.78 24.35 2.91
N HIS A 303 2.33 23.40 3.74
CA HIS A 303 2.74 23.36 5.14
C HIS A 303 4.23 23.05 5.30
N ASN A 304 4.75 22.07 4.58
CA ASN A 304 6.12 21.63 4.78
C ASN A 304 7.15 22.58 4.15
N GLN A 305 6.96 22.97 2.88
CA GLN A 305 7.98 23.72 2.12
C GLN A 305 7.81 25.24 2.21
N ILE A 306 6.60 25.73 2.51
CA ILE A 306 6.31 27.17 2.60
C ILE A 306 6.17 27.63 4.05
N CYS A 307 5.44 26.88 4.89
CA CYS A 307 5.26 27.22 6.31
C CYS A 307 6.34 26.66 7.25
N ASP A 308 7.24 25.81 6.76
CA ASP A 308 8.29 25.14 7.56
C ASP A 308 7.74 24.20 8.66
N TYR A 309 6.55 23.63 8.42
CA TYR A 309 5.96 22.62 9.31
C TYR A 309 6.52 21.24 8.93
N ALA A 310 7.62 20.87 9.57
CA ALA A 310 8.40 19.67 9.24
C ALA A 310 7.70 18.34 9.55
N THR A 311 6.64 18.34 10.37
CA THR A 311 5.98 17.12 10.85
C THR A 311 4.52 17.06 10.40
N ARG A 312 4.04 15.86 10.06
CA ARG A 312 2.63 15.60 9.78
C ARG A 312 2.11 14.48 10.68
N ALA A 313 1.03 14.75 11.39
CA ALA A 313 0.35 13.73 12.20
C ALA A 313 -0.76 13.06 11.39
N VAL A 314 -0.82 11.72 11.44
CA VAL A 314 -1.93 10.92 10.90
C VAL A 314 -2.74 10.41 12.09
N LEU A 315 -3.97 10.91 12.23
CA LEU A 315 -4.82 10.67 13.41
C LEU A 315 -6.16 10.05 12.96
N PRO A 316 -6.20 8.75 12.65
CA PRO A 316 -7.45 8.10 12.26
C PRO A 316 -8.39 8.01 13.46
N TYR A 317 -9.61 8.53 13.31
CA TYR A 317 -10.69 8.38 14.30
C TYR A 317 -11.47 7.07 14.08
N ASP A 318 -10.72 5.99 13.83
CA ASP A 318 -11.23 4.61 13.76
C ASP A 318 -10.16 3.69 14.35
N GLN A 319 -10.53 2.91 15.37
CA GLN A 319 -9.60 2.01 16.07
C GLN A 319 -9.00 0.95 15.14
N ARG A 320 -9.70 0.55 14.08
CA ARG A 320 -9.25 -0.46 13.13
C ARG A 320 -8.15 0.05 12.21
N LEU A 321 -8.04 1.37 12.07
CA LEU A 321 -6.99 2.06 11.34
C LEU A 321 -5.77 2.40 12.22
N SER A 322 -5.61 1.78 13.40
CA SER A 322 -4.49 2.07 14.31
C SER A 322 -3.11 1.84 13.69
N LEU A 323 -2.99 0.96 12.69
CA LEU A 323 -1.75 0.67 11.96
C LEU A 323 -1.58 1.51 10.68
N LEU A 324 -2.57 2.35 10.32
CA LEU A 324 -2.46 3.24 9.17
C LEU A 324 -1.30 4.23 9.29
N PRO A 325 -1.02 4.86 10.46
CA PRO A 325 0.15 5.72 10.62
C PRO A 325 1.47 5.00 10.34
N ASP A 326 1.66 3.78 10.84
CA ASP A 326 2.90 3.01 10.65
C ASP A 326 3.10 2.64 9.16
N TYR A 327 2.01 2.26 8.48
CA TYR A 327 2.03 2.02 7.04
C TYR A 327 2.42 3.29 6.25
N LEU A 328 1.79 4.44 6.57
CA LEU A 328 2.07 5.70 5.91
C LEU A 328 3.47 6.24 6.22
N GLN A 329 4.02 5.96 7.40
CA GLN A 329 5.38 6.33 7.77
C GLN A 329 6.42 5.66 6.88
N GLN A 330 6.18 4.43 6.41
CA GLN A 330 7.05 3.80 5.42
C GLN A 330 6.76 4.29 3.99
N LEU A 331 5.49 4.61 3.71
CA LEU A 331 5.07 5.05 2.37
C LEU A 331 5.72 6.39 1.99
N GLU A 332 5.77 7.32 2.94
CA GLU A 332 6.22 8.71 2.78
C GLU A 332 7.67 8.99 3.17
#